data_AF-A0A353ZRG6-F1
#
_entry.id   AF-A0A353ZRG6-F1
#
_cell.length_a   1.000
_cell.length_b   1.000
_cell.length_c   1.000
_cell.angle_alpha   90.00
_cell.angle_beta   90.00
_cell.angle_gamma   90.00
#
_symmetry.space_group_name_H-M   'P 1'
#
loop_
_entity.id
_entity.type
_entity.pdbx_description
1 polymer ?
#
loop_
_entity_poly.entity_id
_entity_poly.type
_entity_poly.pdbx_seq_one_letter_code
_entity_poly.pdbx_strand_id
1 'polypeptide(L)'
;MPPGSEQPVDPDRLRKFDRNLIETGRRLAHRVVEPVPFCWFCDNIAGTRSKEHIFPQWLLKHHGAMDERVHPIRISMPLGGVVASERGERPLRAHFNGEVCARCNNGWMSSLEVSAMPILTQSPRQGCITDDEATTLARWFAKTAVNLNVSQPFRLLVDRLSRHALATGIPDRFAVDLFRVRKQNGVFDWVQKSPDAASCPQAQLDGMQRLMELTLVTHIRIADLVAVVIHAPEPLLPTDVIPDRTARIFPLPDGLPSWEELPFHDDYLGPFTHIDLIGDPPQREEGRSQSS
;
A
#
# COMPACT_ATOMS: atom_id res chain seq x y z
N MET A 1 -7.61 17.60 23.47
CA MET A 1 -6.48 16.91 24.16
C MET A 1 -5.24 17.11 23.32
N PRO A 2 -4.06 17.36 23.93
CA PRO A 2 -2.84 17.58 23.16
C PRO A 2 -2.33 16.27 22.53
N PRO A 3 -1.71 16.31 21.34
CA PRO A 3 -1.07 15.14 20.74
C PRO A 3 0.29 14.86 21.42
N GLY A 4 0.60 13.59 21.64
CA GLY A 4 1.99 13.13 21.61
C GLY A 4 2.75 12.95 22.93
N SER A 5 2.12 12.40 23.99
CA SER A 5 2.91 11.54 24.88
C SER A 5 2.88 10.12 24.31
N GLU A 6 3.79 9.83 23.38
CA GLU A 6 4.05 8.46 22.96
C GLU A 6 4.56 7.72 24.20
N GLN A 7 3.68 6.95 24.86
CA GLN A 7 4.16 6.00 25.85
C GLN A 7 5.12 5.04 25.15
N PRO A 8 6.33 4.82 25.69
CA PRO A 8 7.29 3.94 25.06
C PRO A 8 6.67 2.55 24.92
N VAL A 9 6.58 2.06 23.68
CA VAL A 9 6.12 0.70 23.40
C VAL A 9 7.19 -0.27 23.88
N ASP A 10 6.79 -1.25 24.67
CA ASP A 10 7.65 -2.36 25.10
C ASP A 10 8.38 -2.97 23.88
N PRO A 11 9.72 -2.96 23.85
CA PRO A 11 10.51 -3.50 22.74
C PRO A 11 10.11 -4.91 22.32
N ASP A 12 9.74 -5.77 23.28
CA ASP A 12 9.34 -7.15 23.00
C ASP A 12 8.03 -7.25 22.22
N ARG A 13 7.20 -6.20 22.31
CA ARG A 13 5.93 -6.08 21.60
C ARG A 13 6.05 -5.41 20.24
N LEU A 14 7.23 -4.88 19.87
CA LEU A 14 7.47 -4.34 18.54
C LEU A 14 7.46 -5.45 17.47
N ARG A 15 7.37 -5.07 16.19
CA ARG A 15 7.58 -6.03 15.11
C ARG A 15 9.03 -6.50 15.13
N LYS A 16 9.27 -7.77 14.75
CA LYS A 16 10.63 -8.34 14.65
C LYS A 16 11.57 -7.46 13.81
N PHE A 17 11.05 -6.86 12.73
CA PHE A 17 11.82 -5.96 11.89
C PHE A 17 12.32 -4.71 12.65
N ASP A 18 11.46 -4.09 13.46
CA ASP A 18 11.80 -2.88 14.21
C ASP A 18 12.79 -3.19 15.34
N ARG A 19 12.60 -4.31 16.07
CA ARG A 19 13.59 -4.80 17.05
C ARG A 19 14.98 -4.98 16.44
N ASN A 20 15.06 -5.73 15.34
CA ASN A 20 16.33 -5.99 14.66
C ASN A 20 17.03 -4.69 14.22
N LEU A 21 16.28 -3.66 13.79
CA LEU A 21 16.88 -2.39 13.41
C LEU A 21 17.45 -1.63 14.62
N ILE A 22 16.72 -1.60 15.74
CA ILE A 22 17.16 -0.99 17.00
C ILE A 22 18.45 -1.64 17.48
N GLU A 23 18.51 -2.98 17.50
CA GLU A 23 19.69 -3.75 17.90
C GLU A 23 20.94 -3.44 17.06
N THR A 24 20.76 -3.12 15.77
CA THR A 24 21.86 -2.80 14.85
C THR A 24 22.32 -1.33 14.89
N GLY A 25 21.71 -0.48 15.73
CA GLY A 25 22.09 0.93 15.88
C GLY A 25 21.91 1.80 14.62
N ARG A 26 21.14 1.32 13.64
CA ARG A 26 20.86 2.07 12.40
C ARG A 26 19.84 3.17 12.65
N ARG A 27 19.97 4.31 11.96
CA ARG A 27 18.95 5.37 11.98
C ARG A 27 17.59 4.75 11.61
N LEU A 28 16.61 4.93 12.49
CA LEU A 28 15.24 4.56 12.21
C LEU A 28 14.60 5.69 11.41
N ALA A 29 14.43 5.50 10.10
CA ALA A 29 13.54 6.36 9.33
C ALA A 29 12.12 6.34 9.93
N HIS A 30 11.37 7.42 9.75
CA HIS A 30 10.04 7.61 10.34
C HIS A 30 9.09 6.46 9.99
N ARG A 31 8.22 6.11 10.94
CA ARG A 31 7.27 4.98 10.87
C ARG A 31 6.18 5.13 11.93
N VAL A 32 5.12 4.36 11.79
CA VAL A 32 4.14 4.09 12.86
C VAL A 32 4.78 3.16 13.88
N VAL A 33 4.71 3.52 15.16
CA VAL A 33 5.22 2.71 16.27
C VAL A 33 4.03 2.22 17.10
N GLU A 34 3.74 0.93 17.01
CA GLU A 34 2.67 0.29 17.79
C GLU A 34 3.01 -1.17 18.09
N PRO A 35 2.46 -1.76 19.16
CA PRO A 35 2.67 -3.16 19.44
C PRO A 35 2.03 -4.04 18.35
N VAL A 36 2.61 -5.21 18.11
CA VAL A 36 2.00 -6.23 17.23
C VAL A 36 0.62 -6.60 17.79
N PRO A 37 -0.48 -6.32 17.06
CA PRO A 37 -1.82 -6.58 17.54
C PRO A 37 -2.17 -8.06 17.42
N PHE A 38 -3.32 -8.44 17.98
CA PHE A 38 -3.90 -9.75 17.71
C PHE A 38 -4.29 -9.89 16.22
N CYS A 39 -4.87 -8.82 15.64
CA CYS A 39 -5.23 -8.68 14.23
C CYS A 39 -4.83 -7.31 13.69
N TRP A 40 -4.18 -7.23 12.52
CA TRP A 40 -3.80 -5.96 11.90
C TRP A 40 -4.94 -5.13 11.29
N PHE A 41 -6.13 -5.74 11.16
CA PHE A 41 -7.28 -5.18 10.42
C PHE A 41 -8.51 -4.92 11.29
N CYS A 42 -8.44 -5.17 12.60
CA CYS A 42 -9.55 -4.88 13.52
C CYS A 42 -9.09 -4.79 14.97
N ASP A 43 -9.96 -4.32 15.85
CA ASP A 43 -9.69 -4.16 17.28
C ASP A 43 -9.88 -5.42 18.13
N ASN A 44 -10.19 -6.57 17.53
CA ASN A 44 -10.25 -7.82 18.29
C ASN A 44 -8.91 -8.10 18.95
N ILE A 45 -8.94 -8.39 20.25
CA ILE A 45 -7.75 -8.70 21.07
C ILE A 45 -7.58 -10.20 21.33
N ALA A 46 -8.56 -11.02 20.97
CA ALA A 46 -8.58 -12.47 21.19
C ALA A 46 -9.43 -13.19 20.13
N GLY A 47 -9.30 -14.53 20.08
CA GLY A 47 -10.04 -15.41 19.18
C GLY A 47 -9.10 -16.33 18.37
N THR A 48 -9.60 -16.83 17.23
CA THR A 48 -8.81 -17.68 16.33
C THR A 48 -8.06 -16.84 15.32
N ARG A 49 -6.74 -17.02 15.24
CA ARG A 49 -5.91 -16.48 14.14
C ARG A 49 -6.03 -17.36 12.90
N SER A 50 -5.84 -16.74 11.75
CA SER A 50 -5.87 -17.37 10.44
C SER A 50 -4.60 -16.99 9.66
N LYS A 51 -4.27 -17.77 8.64
CA LYS A 51 -3.19 -17.44 7.70
C LYS A 51 -3.82 -16.74 6.50
N GLU A 52 -3.68 -15.43 6.46
CA GLU A 52 -4.14 -14.63 5.31
C GLU A 52 -3.09 -14.67 4.21
N HIS A 53 -3.40 -15.23 3.05
CA HIS A 53 -2.46 -15.21 1.93
C HIS A 53 -2.33 -13.78 1.39
N ILE A 54 -1.10 -13.34 1.08
CA ILE A 54 -0.89 -12.01 0.51
C ILE A 54 -1.52 -11.93 -0.88
N PHE A 55 -1.21 -12.92 -1.72
CA PHE A 55 -1.92 -13.18 -2.97
C PHE A 55 -2.78 -14.42 -2.80
N PRO A 56 -4.09 -14.35 -3.07
CA PRO A 56 -4.99 -15.45 -2.82
C PRO A 56 -4.70 -16.63 -3.74
N GLN A 57 -4.93 -17.85 -3.25
CA GLN A 57 -4.57 -19.07 -3.98
C GLN A 57 -5.28 -19.20 -5.33
N TRP A 58 -6.51 -18.69 -5.47
CA TRP A 58 -7.22 -18.72 -6.74
C TRP A 58 -6.50 -17.91 -7.83
N LEU A 59 -5.89 -16.78 -7.45
CA LEU A 59 -5.19 -15.90 -8.37
C LEU A 59 -3.85 -16.50 -8.80
N LEU A 60 -3.12 -17.07 -7.83
CA LEU A 60 -1.89 -17.82 -8.10
C LEU A 60 -2.15 -19.03 -9.00
N LYS A 61 -3.24 -19.77 -8.78
CA LYS A 61 -3.65 -20.91 -9.63
C LYS A 61 -4.03 -20.46 -11.04
N HIS A 62 -4.82 -19.39 -11.16
CA HIS A 62 -5.26 -18.85 -12.44
C HIS A 62 -4.08 -18.55 -13.37
N HIS A 63 -2.99 -18.01 -12.82
CA HIS A 63 -1.78 -17.71 -13.60
C HIS A 63 -0.69 -18.80 -13.57
N GLY A 64 -0.93 -19.97 -12.96
CA GLY A 64 0.08 -21.03 -12.87
C GLY A 64 1.31 -20.67 -12.02
N ALA A 65 1.20 -19.72 -11.09
CA ALA A 65 2.31 -19.13 -10.34
C ALA A 65 2.45 -19.66 -8.90
N MET A 66 1.79 -20.77 -8.54
CA MET A 66 1.80 -21.31 -7.17
C MET A 66 3.22 -21.57 -6.62
N ASP A 67 4.12 -22.02 -7.51
CA ASP A 67 5.52 -22.36 -7.22
C ASP A 67 6.51 -21.30 -7.72
N GLU A 68 6.01 -20.18 -8.25
CA GLU A 68 6.86 -19.05 -8.61
C GLU A 68 7.59 -18.54 -7.37
N ARG A 69 8.88 -18.32 -7.52
CA ARG A 69 9.80 -17.95 -6.45
C ARG A 69 10.10 -16.46 -6.58
N VAL A 70 9.85 -15.74 -5.51
CA VAL A 70 10.03 -14.29 -5.47
C VAL A 70 11.09 -13.93 -4.45
N HIS A 71 11.91 -12.95 -4.80
CA HIS A 71 12.83 -12.28 -3.88
C HIS A 71 12.16 -11.03 -3.36
N PRO A 72 11.94 -10.88 -2.05
CA PRO A 72 11.53 -9.61 -1.49
C PRO A 72 12.67 -8.58 -1.64
N ILE A 73 12.73 -7.88 -2.77
CA ILE A 73 13.70 -6.82 -3.01
C ILE A 73 13.24 -5.57 -2.25
N ARG A 74 14.19 -4.93 -1.56
CA ARG A 74 13.96 -3.65 -0.89
C ARG A 74 14.71 -2.57 -1.63
N ILE A 75 14.01 -1.51 -2.01
CA ILE A 75 14.62 -0.31 -2.57
C ILE A 75 14.32 0.83 -1.60
N SER A 76 15.35 1.33 -0.92
CA SER A 76 15.30 2.57 -0.16
C SER A 76 16.34 3.51 -0.75
N MET A 77 15.88 4.50 -1.52
CA MET A 77 16.70 5.58 -2.05
C MET A 77 16.19 6.84 -1.34
N PRO A 78 16.81 7.24 -0.21
CA PRO A 78 17.73 8.38 -0.31
C PRO A 78 18.90 8.34 0.72
N LEU A 79 19.56 7.19 0.95
CA LEU A 79 20.78 7.11 1.78
C LEU A 79 21.62 5.85 1.51
N GLY A 80 21.94 5.59 0.24
CA GLY A 80 23.04 4.71 -0.15
C GLY A 80 23.00 3.28 0.42
N GLY A 81 22.18 2.42 -0.17
CA GLY A 81 22.35 0.98 0.01
C GLY A 81 21.10 0.16 -0.25
N VAL A 82 21.12 -0.60 -1.35
CA VAL A 82 20.23 -1.76 -1.52
C VAL A 82 20.59 -2.76 -0.43
N VAL A 83 19.81 -2.80 0.66
CA VAL A 83 19.90 -3.90 1.61
C VAL A 83 18.89 -4.95 1.17
N ALA A 84 19.34 -5.83 0.26
CA ALA A 84 18.67 -7.09 0.02
C ALA A 84 18.68 -7.86 1.35
N SER A 85 17.53 -7.98 2.01
CA SER A 85 17.46 -8.92 3.12
C SER A 85 17.48 -10.32 2.53
N GLU A 86 18.46 -11.12 2.91
CA GLU A 86 18.65 -12.53 2.54
C GLU A 86 17.57 -13.46 3.14
N ARG A 87 16.28 -13.09 3.07
CA ARG A 87 15.25 -14.12 3.11
C ARG A 87 15.36 -14.82 1.76
N GLY A 88 15.97 -16.01 1.76
CA GLY A 88 16.07 -16.86 0.58
C GLY A 88 14.70 -17.02 -0.09
N GLU A 89 14.72 -17.27 -1.40
CA GLU A 89 13.55 -17.43 -2.24
C GLU A 89 12.49 -18.35 -1.60
N ARG A 90 11.24 -17.88 -1.61
CA ARG A 90 10.09 -18.67 -1.16
C ARG A 90 9.04 -18.72 -2.26
N PRO A 91 8.31 -19.84 -2.37
CA PRO A 91 7.20 -19.91 -3.31
C PRO A 91 6.08 -18.94 -2.88
N LEU A 92 5.39 -18.32 -3.85
CA LEU A 92 4.31 -17.38 -3.59
C LEU A 92 3.24 -17.92 -2.65
N ARG A 93 2.88 -19.22 -2.76
CA ARG A 93 1.89 -19.86 -1.87
C ARG A 93 2.25 -19.84 -0.37
N ALA A 94 3.52 -19.65 -0.03
CA ALA A 94 3.99 -19.59 1.35
C ALA A 94 3.98 -18.16 1.93
N HIS A 95 3.53 -17.16 1.16
CA HIS A 95 3.44 -15.77 1.60
C HIS A 95 2.07 -15.51 2.23
N PHE A 96 2.05 -15.52 3.56
CA PHE A 96 0.87 -15.22 4.34
C PHE A 96 1.21 -14.38 5.58
N ASN A 97 0.21 -13.67 6.08
CA ASN A 97 0.23 -12.92 7.33
C ASN A 97 -0.45 -13.76 8.43
N GLY A 98 0.24 -13.97 9.55
CA GLY A 98 -0.25 -14.77 10.67
C GLY A 98 -1.04 -13.96 11.70
N GLU A 99 -0.98 -12.63 11.62
CA GLU A 99 -1.57 -11.67 12.54
C GLU A 99 -2.89 -11.13 11.97
N VAL A 100 -3.75 -12.03 11.49
CA VAL A 100 -5.11 -11.75 11.01
C VAL A 100 -6.09 -12.71 11.67
N CYS A 101 -7.14 -12.18 12.31
CA CYS A 101 -8.16 -13.02 12.93
C CYS A 101 -9.06 -13.69 11.88
N ALA A 102 -9.59 -14.88 12.22
CA ALA A 102 -10.48 -15.64 11.35
C ALA A 102 -11.76 -14.87 10.95
N ARG A 103 -12.24 -13.94 11.80
CA ARG A 103 -13.39 -13.08 11.48
C ARG A 103 -13.10 -12.10 10.34
N CYS A 104 -11.91 -11.52 10.28
CA CYS A 104 -11.53 -10.63 9.18
C CYS A 104 -11.29 -11.43 7.91
N ASN A 105 -10.47 -12.47 8.00
CA ASN A 105 -10.09 -13.31 6.85
C ASN A 105 -11.31 -13.96 6.20
N ASN A 106 -12.11 -14.71 6.97
CA ASN A 106 -13.31 -15.40 6.45
C ASN A 106 -14.52 -14.46 6.27
N GLY A 107 -14.38 -13.18 6.65
CA GLY A 107 -15.45 -12.18 6.56
C GLY A 107 -15.21 -11.25 5.39
N TRP A 108 -15.01 -9.96 5.70
CA TRP A 108 -14.90 -8.91 4.68
C TRP A 108 -13.75 -9.15 3.69
N MET A 109 -12.65 -9.77 4.10
CA MET A 109 -11.50 -10.04 3.22
C MET A 109 -11.89 -11.09 2.18
N SER A 110 -12.47 -12.21 2.60
CA SER A 110 -12.99 -13.23 1.69
C SER A 110 -14.08 -12.68 0.77
N SER A 111 -15.00 -11.85 1.27
CA SER A 111 -16.02 -11.20 0.43
C SER A 111 -15.40 -10.28 -0.62
N LEU A 112 -14.41 -9.47 -0.24
CA LEU A 112 -13.69 -8.59 -1.16
C LEU A 112 -12.93 -9.39 -2.23
N GLU A 113 -12.34 -10.53 -1.87
CA GLU A 113 -11.69 -11.41 -2.85
C GLU A 113 -12.65 -12.01 -3.86
N VAL A 114 -13.85 -12.42 -3.43
CA VAL A 114 -14.90 -12.90 -4.33
C VAL A 114 -15.31 -11.81 -5.33
N SER A 115 -15.48 -10.56 -4.87
CA SER A 115 -15.81 -9.42 -5.73
C SER A 115 -14.68 -9.07 -6.70
N ALA A 116 -13.42 -9.13 -6.27
CA ALA A 116 -12.27 -8.79 -7.11
C ALA A 116 -11.88 -9.88 -8.13
N MET A 117 -12.24 -11.14 -7.86
CA MET A 117 -11.90 -12.29 -8.71
C MET A 117 -12.27 -12.12 -10.20
N PRO A 118 -13.52 -11.80 -10.57
CA PRO A 118 -13.87 -11.66 -11.99
C PRO A 118 -13.04 -10.58 -12.69
N ILE A 119 -12.73 -9.47 -12.00
CA ILE A 119 -11.98 -8.35 -12.56
C ILE A 119 -10.50 -8.70 -12.76
N LEU A 120 -9.88 -9.32 -11.76
CA LEU A 120 -8.45 -9.67 -11.80
C LEU A 120 -8.15 -10.85 -12.74
N THR A 121 -9.10 -11.76 -12.94
CA THR A 121 -8.96 -12.91 -13.86
C THR A 121 -9.46 -12.65 -15.28
N GLN A 122 -10.03 -11.47 -15.56
CA GLN A 122 -10.52 -11.14 -16.89
C GLN A 122 -9.36 -11.12 -17.90
N SER A 123 -9.51 -11.87 -19.00
CA SER A 123 -8.55 -11.91 -20.10
C SER A 123 -9.26 -12.19 -21.44
N PRO A 124 -9.17 -11.29 -22.43
CA PRO A 124 -8.58 -9.95 -22.35
C PRO A 124 -9.42 -8.98 -21.50
N ARG A 125 -8.76 -8.02 -20.83
CA ARG A 125 -9.44 -6.87 -20.22
C ARG A 125 -9.81 -5.87 -21.32
N GLN A 126 -11.08 -5.51 -21.39
CA GLN A 126 -11.64 -4.67 -22.46
C GLN A 126 -12.75 -3.78 -21.94
N GLY A 127 -12.87 -2.58 -22.52
CA GLY A 127 -13.94 -1.63 -22.22
C GLY A 127 -13.63 -0.71 -21.04
N CYS A 128 -14.63 0.10 -20.68
CA CYS A 128 -14.52 1.06 -19.58
C CYS A 128 -14.41 0.35 -18.23
N ILE A 129 -13.51 0.82 -17.37
CA ILE A 129 -13.54 0.45 -15.95
C ILE A 129 -14.74 1.16 -15.32
N THR A 130 -15.63 0.40 -14.70
CA THR A 130 -16.79 0.95 -13.98
C THR A 130 -16.42 1.44 -12.58
N ASP A 131 -17.23 2.32 -11.99
CA ASP A 131 -17.02 2.82 -10.62
C ASP A 131 -16.94 1.68 -9.58
N ASP A 132 -17.77 0.64 -9.75
CA ASP A 132 -17.78 -0.53 -8.89
C ASP A 132 -16.50 -1.38 -9.04
N GLU A 133 -16.01 -1.55 -10.27
CA GLU A 133 -14.74 -2.23 -10.53
C GLU A 133 -13.56 -1.44 -9.97
N ALA A 134 -13.52 -0.12 -10.21
CA ALA A 134 -12.49 0.77 -9.69
C ALA A 134 -12.45 0.73 -8.16
N THR A 135 -13.61 0.84 -7.50
CA THR A 135 -13.71 0.78 -6.03
C THR A 135 -13.30 -0.59 -5.48
N THR A 136 -13.74 -1.67 -6.13
CA THR A 136 -13.40 -3.04 -5.74
C THR A 136 -11.90 -3.31 -5.88
N LEU A 137 -11.31 -2.96 -7.03
CA LEU A 137 -9.88 -3.10 -7.29
C LEU A 137 -9.06 -2.25 -6.34
N ALA A 138 -9.42 -0.97 -6.15
CA ALA A 138 -8.68 -0.06 -5.29
C ALA A 138 -8.65 -0.58 -3.85
N ARG A 139 -9.80 -1.03 -3.32
CA ARG A 139 -9.88 -1.61 -1.98
C ARG A 139 -9.10 -2.93 -1.87
N TRP A 140 -9.14 -3.77 -2.90
CA TRP A 140 -8.38 -5.03 -2.93
C TRP A 140 -6.87 -4.79 -2.96
N PHE A 141 -6.40 -3.85 -3.78
CA PHE A 141 -4.99 -3.47 -3.85
C PHE A 141 -4.53 -2.78 -2.56
N ALA A 142 -5.35 -1.91 -1.97
CA ALA A 142 -5.06 -1.29 -0.67
C ALA A 142 -4.96 -2.34 0.45
N LYS A 143 -5.89 -3.31 0.52
CA LYS A 143 -5.80 -4.47 1.44
C LYS A 143 -4.49 -5.23 1.24
N THR A 144 -4.11 -5.49 0.00
CA THR A 144 -2.89 -6.25 -0.33
C THR A 144 -1.63 -5.46 0.03
N ALA A 145 -1.59 -4.16 -0.24
CA ALA A 145 -0.49 -3.27 0.15
C ALA A 145 -0.33 -3.19 1.66
N VAL A 146 -1.43 -3.06 2.41
CA VAL A 146 -1.41 -3.14 3.88
C VAL A 146 -0.88 -4.48 4.36
N ASN A 147 -1.34 -5.58 3.76
CA ASN A 147 -0.90 -6.92 4.12
C ASN A 147 0.62 -7.09 3.89
N LEU A 148 1.14 -6.58 2.77
CA LEU A 148 2.58 -6.48 2.50
C LEU A 148 3.30 -5.62 3.56
N ASN A 149 2.74 -4.46 3.92
CA ASN A 149 3.37 -3.52 4.86
C ASN A 149 3.52 -4.06 6.29
N VAL A 150 2.51 -4.82 6.76
CA VAL A 150 2.54 -5.37 8.12
C VAL A 150 3.30 -6.70 8.23
N SER A 151 3.32 -7.51 7.17
CA SER A 151 3.89 -8.87 7.21
C SER A 151 5.33 -8.95 6.71
N GLN A 152 5.74 -8.02 5.85
CA GLN A 152 7.09 -7.99 5.32
C GLN A 152 7.99 -7.12 6.18
N PRO A 153 9.30 -7.35 6.13
CA PRO A 153 10.25 -6.57 6.91
C PRO A 153 10.44 -5.18 6.28
N PHE A 154 9.41 -4.36 6.27
CA PHE A 154 9.44 -2.95 5.86
C PHE A 154 8.92 -2.09 7.01
N ARG A 155 9.14 -0.78 6.91
CA ARG A 155 8.62 0.18 7.91
C ARG A 155 7.10 0.10 7.95
N LEU A 156 6.50 0.14 9.14
CA LEU A 156 5.06 0.25 9.28
C LEU A 156 4.68 1.68 8.92
N LEU A 157 3.92 1.87 7.86
CA LEU A 157 3.62 3.20 7.36
C LEU A 157 2.11 3.49 7.42
N VAL A 158 1.29 2.47 7.19
CA VAL A 158 -0.17 2.61 7.30
C VAL A 158 -0.57 2.55 8.75
N ASP A 159 -1.28 3.54 9.27
CA ASP A 159 -1.74 3.60 10.66
C ASP A 159 -2.96 2.70 10.92
N ARG A 160 -3.25 2.47 12.21
CA ARG A 160 -4.35 1.60 12.66
C ARG A 160 -5.71 2.01 12.09
N LEU A 161 -6.04 3.30 12.10
CA LEU A 161 -7.36 3.77 11.66
C LEU A 161 -7.54 3.50 10.17
N SER A 162 -6.53 3.83 9.36
CA SER A 162 -6.51 3.56 7.92
C SER A 162 -6.65 2.06 7.62
N ARG A 163 -5.90 1.18 8.32
CA ARG A 163 -6.00 -0.27 8.09
C ARG A 163 -7.36 -0.86 8.48
N HIS A 164 -7.97 -0.36 9.57
CA HIS A 164 -9.23 -0.88 10.07
C HIS A 164 -10.42 -0.44 9.20
N ALA A 165 -10.37 0.79 8.69
CA ALA A 165 -11.40 1.32 7.80
C ALA A 165 -11.49 0.57 6.45
N LEU A 166 -10.45 -0.19 6.06
CA LEU A 166 -10.51 -1.11 4.92
C LEU A 166 -11.59 -2.19 5.05
N ALA A 167 -12.09 -2.47 6.25
CA ALA A 167 -13.17 -3.43 6.48
C ALA A 167 -14.54 -2.93 5.95
N THR A 168 -14.71 -1.62 5.76
CA THR A 168 -15.98 -1.01 5.33
C THR A 168 -15.88 -0.29 3.99
N GLY A 169 -14.68 0.14 3.58
CA GLY A 169 -14.48 0.86 2.31
C GLY A 169 -13.00 1.08 2.04
N ILE A 170 -12.64 2.02 1.18
CA ILE A 170 -11.27 2.50 1.04
C ILE A 170 -11.15 3.87 1.72
N PRO A 171 -10.22 4.05 2.68
CA PRO A 171 -10.04 5.34 3.37
C PRO A 171 -9.53 6.44 2.43
N ASP A 172 -9.84 7.69 2.75
CA ASP A 172 -9.39 8.90 2.05
C ASP A 172 -7.86 9.11 2.08
N ARG A 173 -7.15 8.36 2.94
CA ARG A 173 -5.68 8.31 3.00
C ARG A 173 -5.05 7.38 1.96
N PHE A 174 -5.83 6.80 1.06
CA PHE A 174 -5.32 6.00 -0.05
C PHE A 174 -5.54 6.67 -1.41
N ALA A 175 -4.60 6.44 -2.33
CA ALA A 175 -4.83 6.57 -3.77
C ALA A 175 -4.38 5.29 -4.47
N VAL A 176 -5.04 4.96 -5.57
CA VAL A 176 -4.70 3.81 -6.41
C VAL A 176 -4.71 4.23 -7.87
N ASP A 177 -3.57 3.99 -8.49
CA ASP A 177 -3.29 4.25 -9.89
C ASP A 177 -2.96 2.93 -10.59
N LEU A 178 -3.36 2.78 -11.85
CA LEU A 178 -3.11 1.60 -12.66
C LEU A 178 -2.22 1.92 -13.87
N PHE A 179 -1.41 0.95 -14.27
CA PHE A 179 -0.71 0.95 -15.55
C PHE A 179 -0.42 -0.50 -15.99
N ARG A 180 0.09 -0.67 -17.21
CA ARG A 180 0.47 -1.97 -17.77
C ARG A 180 1.97 -2.06 -18.01
N VAL A 181 2.51 -3.27 -17.93
CA VAL A 181 3.91 -3.55 -18.24
C VAL A 181 4.03 -4.47 -19.46
N ARG A 182 5.02 -4.21 -20.32
CA ARG A 182 5.20 -4.97 -21.57
C ARG A 182 5.71 -6.39 -21.33
N LYS A 183 6.72 -6.56 -20.49
CA LYS A 183 7.25 -7.88 -20.11
C LYS A 183 8.14 -7.79 -18.90
N GLN A 184 7.93 -8.70 -17.95
CA GLN A 184 8.76 -8.92 -16.77
C GLN A 184 8.91 -10.43 -16.55
N ASN A 185 9.93 -10.84 -15.80
CA ASN A 185 10.07 -12.25 -15.42
C ASN A 185 9.04 -12.58 -14.35
N GLY A 186 8.36 -13.73 -14.46
CA GLY A 186 7.31 -14.12 -13.51
C GLY A 186 6.00 -13.36 -13.69
N VAL A 187 5.01 -13.72 -12.89
CA VAL A 187 3.66 -13.16 -12.93
C VAL A 187 3.45 -12.15 -11.81
N PHE A 188 4.05 -12.35 -10.64
CA PHE A 188 3.80 -11.51 -9.47
C PHE A 188 5.08 -10.85 -9.00
N ASP A 189 5.03 -9.54 -8.83
CA ASP A 189 6.09 -8.78 -8.18
C ASP A 189 5.49 -7.66 -7.35
N TRP A 190 6.27 -7.17 -6.40
CA TRP A 190 5.91 -5.96 -5.67
C TRP A 190 7.15 -5.21 -5.21
N VAL A 191 6.99 -3.92 -4.94
CA VAL A 191 7.98 -3.11 -4.22
C VAL A 191 7.25 -2.22 -3.23
N GLN A 192 7.86 -2.00 -2.07
CA GLN A 192 7.46 -0.98 -1.10
C GLN A 192 8.56 0.07 -1.05
N LYS A 193 8.21 1.33 -1.31
CA LYS A 193 9.14 2.47 -1.32
C LYS A 193 8.50 3.72 -0.69
N SER A 194 9.33 4.73 -0.49
CA SER A 194 8.89 6.12 -0.30
C SER A 194 8.75 6.80 -1.67
N PRO A 195 8.11 7.98 -1.77
CA PRO A 195 8.20 8.82 -2.96
C PRO A 195 9.67 9.07 -3.34
N ASP A 196 9.94 9.13 -4.64
CA ASP A 196 11.29 9.24 -5.19
C ASP A 196 11.82 10.68 -5.12
N ALA A 197 10.93 11.67 -5.14
CA ALA A 197 11.25 13.08 -4.94
C ALA A 197 10.11 13.85 -4.29
N ALA A 198 10.42 15.07 -3.84
CA ALA A 198 9.44 16.03 -3.38
C ALA A 198 9.84 17.45 -3.80
N SER A 199 8.84 18.20 -4.22
CA SER A 199 8.92 19.62 -4.57
C SER A 199 8.17 20.40 -3.50
N CYS A 200 8.87 21.20 -2.71
CA CYS A 200 8.27 22.01 -1.65
C CYS A 200 9.05 23.31 -1.38
N PRO A 201 8.41 24.33 -0.78
CA PRO A 201 9.10 25.52 -0.31
C PRO A 201 10.22 25.18 0.68
N GLN A 202 11.31 25.96 0.67
CA GLN A 202 12.47 25.72 1.53
C GLN A 202 12.11 25.62 3.03
N ALA A 203 11.12 26.41 3.48
CA ALA A 203 10.64 26.39 4.86
C ALA A 203 10.00 25.06 5.30
N GLN A 204 9.65 24.18 4.35
CA GLN A 204 8.99 22.90 4.61
C GLN A 204 9.94 21.69 4.47
N LEU A 205 11.22 21.88 4.13
CA LEU A 205 12.16 20.79 3.83
C LEU A 205 12.28 19.76 4.96
N ASP A 206 12.42 20.21 6.21
CA ASP A 206 12.55 19.32 7.37
C ASP A 206 11.28 18.49 7.59
N GLY A 207 10.11 19.11 7.39
CA GLY A 207 8.82 18.43 7.44
C GLY A 207 8.64 17.45 6.27
N MET A 208 9.14 17.81 5.09
CA MET A 208 9.00 17.02 3.88
C MET A 208 9.75 15.69 3.96
N GLN A 209 10.97 15.67 4.51
CA GLN A 209 11.69 14.42 4.71
C GLN A 209 10.86 13.44 5.56
N ARG A 210 10.26 13.93 6.65
CA ARG A 210 9.39 13.12 7.51
C ARG A 210 8.17 12.61 6.75
N LEU A 211 7.51 13.45 5.96
CA LEU A 211 6.36 13.05 5.16
C LEU A 211 6.73 11.99 4.12
N MET A 212 7.80 12.19 3.36
CA MET A 212 8.31 11.18 2.41
C MET A 212 8.61 9.84 3.09
N GLU A 213 9.23 9.87 4.28
CA GLU A 213 9.55 8.66 5.03
C GLU A 213 8.31 7.93 5.58
N LEU A 214 7.22 8.67 5.83
CA LEU A 214 5.94 8.15 6.31
C LEU A 214 4.97 7.77 5.19
N THR A 215 5.14 8.29 3.98
CA THR A 215 4.33 7.94 2.81
C THR A 215 4.73 6.56 2.28
N LEU A 216 3.74 5.67 2.17
CA LEU A 216 3.90 4.38 1.52
C LEU A 216 3.55 4.48 0.05
N VAL A 217 4.45 4.04 -0.81
CA VAL A 217 4.18 3.78 -2.22
C VAL A 217 4.44 2.29 -2.47
N THR A 218 3.42 1.56 -2.87
CA THR A 218 3.51 0.11 -3.15
C THR A 218 3.12 -0.17 -4.58
N HIS A 219 4.05 -0.71 -5.37
CA HIS A 219 3.69 -1.22 -6.69
C HIS A 219 3.38 -2.71 -6.53
N ILE A 220 2.23 -3.15 -7.04
CA ILE A 220 1.79 -4.55 -7.00
C ILE A 220 1.50 -4.98 -8.43
N ARG A 221 2.32 -5.88 -8.96
CA ARG A 221 2.18 -6.45 -10.30
C ARG A 221 1.48 -7.80 -10.26
N ILE A 222 0.50 -7.96 -11.15
CA ILE A 222 -0.18 -9.21 -11.44
C ILE A 222 -0.23 -9.37 -12.97
N ALA A 223 0.55 -10.31 -13.49
CA ALA A 223 0.80 -10.47 -14.92
C ALA A 223 1.30 -9.15 -15.55
N ASP A 224 0.48 -8.54 -16.41
CA ASP A 224 0.76 -7.29 -17.10
C ASP A 224 0.20 -6.06 -16.38
N LEU A 225 -0.72 -6.23 -15.43
CA LEU A 225 -1.35 -5.13 -14.70
C LEU A 225 -0.53 -4.77 -13.47
N VAL A 226 -0.34 -3.48 -13.23
CA VAL A 226 0.32 -2.97 -12.03
C VAL A 226 -0.54 -1.92 -11.37
N ALA A 227 -0.73 -2.05 -10.07
CA ALA A 227 -1.31 -1.01 -9.23
C ALA A 227 -0.21 -0.28 -8.46
N VAL A 228 -0.23 1.05 -8.49
CA VAL A 228 0.51 1.92 -7.58
C VAL A 228 -0.45 2.32 -6.46
N VAL A 229 -0.23 1.75 -5.28
CA VAL A 229 -1.01 2.05 -4.08
C VAL A 229 -0.23 3.05 -3.23
N ILE A 230 -0.84 4.19 -2.97
CA ILE A 230 -0.28 5.25 -2.14
C ILE A 230 -1.06 5.27 -0.82
N HIS A 231 -0.36 5.33 0.31
CA HIS A 231 -0.93 5.76 1.58
C HIS A 231 -0.15 6.98 2.08
N ALA A 232 -0.85 8.09 2.30
CA ALA A 232 -0.25 9.36 2.68
C ALA A 232 -0.60 9.71 4.15
N PRO A 233 0.40 10.11 4.96
CA PRO A 233 0.18 10.57 6.33
C PRO A 233 -0.36 12.01 6.34
N GLU A 234 -1.09 12.39 7.39
CA GLU A 234 -1.44 13.80 7.57
C GLU A 234 -0.19 14.69 7.74
N PRO A 235 -0.20 15.91 7.16
CA PRO A 235 -1.30 16.56 6.44
C PRO A 235 -1.35 16.28 4.93
N LEU A 236 -0.46 15.43 4.40
CA LEU A 236 -0.37 15.14 2.97
C LEU A 236 -1.64 14.43 2.47
N LEU A 237 -2.17 14.86 1.33
CA LEU A 237 -3.23 14.12 0.64
C LEU A 237 -2.59 13.08 -0.28
N PRO A 238 -3.21 11.89 -0.45
CA PRO A 238 -2.70 10.90 -1.41
C PRO A 238 -2.62 11.43 -2.85
N THR A 239 -3.46 12.41 -3.19
CA THR A 239 -3.46 13.08 -4.49
C THR A 239 -2.26 14.00 -4.72
N ASP A 240 -1.58 14.43 -3.65
CA ASP A 240 -0.35 15.23 -3.72
C ASP A 240 0.86 14.37 -4.12
N VAL A 241 0.71 13.05 -4.04
CA VAL A 241 1.70 12.07 -4.49
C VAL A 241 1.33 11.65 -5.91
N ILE A 242 2.15 12.07 -6.88
CA ILE A 242 1.87 11.92 -8.30
C ILE A 242 2.79 10.83 -8.87
N PRO A 243 2.24 9.65 -9.20
CA PRO A 243 2.94 8.68 -10.02
C PRO A 243 2.88 9.08 -11.49
N ASP A 244 4.04 9.09 -12.15
CA ASP A 244 4.13 9.50 -13.55
C ASP A 244 3.56 8.44 -14.50
N ARG A 245 2.78 8.91 -15.48
CA ARG A 245 2.23 8.09 -16.58
C ARG A 245 1.45 6.88 -16.06
N THR A 246 0.57 7.09 -15.10
CA THR A 246 -0.43 6.10 -14.63
C THR A 246 -1.83 6.65 -14.83
N ALA A 247 -2.84 5.80 -14.65
CA ALA A 247 -4.24 6.21 -14.68
C ALA A 247 -4.89 5.99 -13.31
N ARG A 248 -5.40 7.06 -12.70
CA ARG A 248 -6.04 7.00 -11.39
C ARG A 248 -7.37 6.26 -11.45
N ILE A 249 -7.59 5.36 -10.51
CA ILE A 249 -8.89 4.72 -10.26
C ILE A 249 -9.43 5.01 -8.86
N PHE A 250 -8.59 5.52 -7.95
CA PHE A 250 -9.02 5.98 -6.63
C PHE A 250 -8.13 7.13 -6.11
N PRO A 251 -8.68 8.18 -5.47
CA PRO A 251 -10.10 8.56 -5.44
C PRO A 251 -10.72 8.58 -6.83
N LEU A 252 -12.04 8.32 -6.93
CA LEU A 252 -12.70 8.22 -8.23
C LEU A 252 -12.51 9.54 -9.01
N PRO A 253 -11.88 9.51 -10.19
CA PRO A 253 -11.79 10.69 -11.05
C PRO A 253 -13.14 10.99 -11.71
N ASP A 254 -13.29 12.17 -12.31
CA ASP A 254 -14.49 12.55 -13.07
C ASP A 254 -14.74 11.63 -14.28
N GLY A 255 -13.70 10.96 -14.77
CA GLY A 255 -13.78 9.95 -15.81
C GLY A 255 -12.77 8.83 -15.58
N LEU A 256 -13.27 7.60 -15.49
CA LEU A 256 -12.42 6.41 -15.40
C LEU A 256 -11.86 6.03 -16.77
N PRO A 257 -10.62 5.52 -16.83
CA PRO A 257 -10.05 5.02 -18.07
C PRO A 257 -10.73 3.72 -18.50
N SER A 258 -10.67 3.43 -19.79
CA SER A 258 -10.81 2.06 -20.29
C SER A 258 -9.56 1.23 -20.04
N TRP A 259 -9.71 -0.09 -20.05
CA TRP A 259 -8.60 -1.03 -19.91
C TRP A 259 -7.51 -0.85 -20.99
N GLU A 260 -7.93 -0.40 -22.18
CA GLU A 260 -7.07 -0.13 -23.33
C GLU A 260 -6.30 1.18 -23.21
N GLU A 261 -6.83 2.15 -22.45
CA GLU A 261 -6.20 3.47 -22.22
C GLU A 261 -5.15 3.44 -21.10
N LEU A 262 -5.04 2.33 -20.36
CA LEU A 262 -4.02 2.20 -19.31
C LEU A 262 -2.61 2.38 -19.89
N PRO A 263 -1.81 3.33 -19.35
CA PRO A 263 -0.46 3.58 -19.85
C PRO A 263 0.45 2.36 -19.78
N PHE A 264 1.40 2.27 -20.71
CA PHE A 264 2.42 1.21 -20.72
C PHE A 264 3.80 1.70 -20.26
N HIS A 265 4.41 0.90 -19.38
CA HIS A 265 5.80 1.01 -18.95
C HIS A 265 6.59 -0.25 -19.35
N ASP A 266 7.91 -0.11 -19.42
CA ASP A 266 8.80 -1.26 -19.66
C ASP A 266 9.01 -2.10 -18.41
N ASP A 267 8.97 -1.45 -17.23
CA ASP A 267 9.14 -2.08 -15.92
C ASP A 267 8.03 -1.68 -14.95
N TYR A 268 7.70 -2.57 -14.01
CA TYR A 268 6.77 -2.27 -12.93
C TYR A 268 7.34 -1.26 -11.92
N LEU A 269 8.66 -1.07 -11.90
CA LEU A 269 9.34 0.04 -11.21
C LEU A 269 9.30 1.35 -12.00
N GLY A 270 8.76 1.34 -13.22
CA GLY A 270 8.81 2.43 -14.19
C GLY A 270 8.25 3.77 -13.71
N PRO A 271 7.08 3.83 -13.04
CA PRO A 271 6.55 5.10 -12.55
C PRO A 271 7.45 5.72 -11.48
N PHE A 272 7.98 6.89 -11.81
CA PHE A 272 8.56 7.81 -10.85
C PHE A 272 7.43 8.43 -10.02
N THR A 273 7.61 8.52 -8.71
CA THR A 273 6.59 9.06 -7.81
C THR A 273 7.13 10.31 -7.13
N HIS A 274 6.49 11.44 -7.32
CA HIS A 274 6.90 12.70 -6.72
C HIS A 274 5.80 13.31 -5.85
N ILE A 275 6.18 14.01 -4.78
CA ILE A 275 5.27 14.85 -4.03
C ILE A 275 5.33 16.26 -4.64
N ASP A 276 4.17 16.84 -4.99
CA ASP A 276 4.09 18.24 -5.42
C ASP A 276 3.28 19.08 -4.43
N LEU A 277 3.97 19.96 -3.69
CA LEU A 277 3.36 20.96 -2.80
C LEU A 277 3.65 22.40 -3.25
N ILE A 278 4.01 22.63 -4.52
CA ILE A 278 4.33 23.97 -5.04
C ILE A 278 3.06 24.77 -5.44
N GLY A 279 1.87 24.15 -5.41
CA GLY A 279 0.60 24.84 -5.64
C GLY A 279 0.07 25.59 -4.41
N ASP A 280 -0.62 26.73 -4.64
CA ASP A 280 -1.44 27.37 -3.61
C ASP A 280 -2.40 26.33 -3.00
N PRO A 281 -2.52 26.24 -1.67
CA PRO A 281 -3.49 25.34 -1.06
C PRO A 281 -4.88 25.66 -1.63
N PRO A 282 -5.69 24.66 -2.00
CA PRO A 282 -7.06 24.94 -2.44
C PRO A 282 -7.74 25.79 -1.37
N GLN A 283 -8.26 26.95 -1.79
CA GLN A 283 -8.99 27.86 -0.91
C GLN A 283 -10.12 27.06 -0.27
N ARG A 284 -9.93 26.66 0.98
CA ARG A 284 -11.00 26.05 1.77
C ARG A 284 -12.03 27.15 1.97
N GLU A 285 -13.19 27.03 1.33
CA GLU A 285 -14.36 27.81 1.71
C GLU A 285 -14.63 27.51 3.19
N GLU A 286 -14.18 28.40 4.06
CA GLU A 286 -14.64 28.46 5.44
C GLU A 286 -16.16 28.65 5.36
N GLY A 287 -16.88 27.57 5.69
CA GLY A 287 -18.32 27.56 5.74
C GLY A 287 -18.80 28.76 6.54
N ARG A 288 -19.46 29.69 5.84
CA ARG A 288 -20.26 30.75 6.45
C ARG A 288 -21.20 30.09 7.45
N SER A 289 -20.89 30.26 8.72
CA SER A 289 -21.84 30.06 9.81
C SER A 289 -23.00 31.02 9.59
N GLN A 290 -24.11 30.52 9.05
CA GLN A 290 -25.38 31.24 9.11
C GLN A 290 -25.93 31.04 10.52
N SER A 291 -25.71 32.06 11.35
CA SER A 291 -26.46 32.29 12.59
C SER A 291 -27.94 32.48 12.25
N SER A 292 -28.81 31.64 12.82
CA SER A 292 -30.22 31.97 13.09
C SER A 292 -30.34 32.58 14.47
#